data_AF-A0A261A9I2-F1
#
_entry.id   AF-A0A261A9I2-F1
#
_cell.length_a   1.000
_cell.length_b   1.000
_cell.length_c   1.000
_cell.angle_alpha   90.00
_cell.angle_beta   90.00
_cell.angle_gamma   90.00
#
_symmetry.space_group_name_H-M   'P 1'
#
loop_
_entity.id
_entity.type
_entity.pdbx_description
1 polymer ?
#
loop_
_entity_poly.entity_id
_entity_poly.type
_entity_poly.pdbx_seq_one_letter_code
_entity_poly.pdbx_strand_id
1 'polypeptide(L)' 'MNSLLYLFVLLAVFSTMTLADVMSGNFKGPCYSDSNCAGVCKDEGYKSGHCSFWSGACWCDT' A
#
# COMPACT_ATOMS: atom_id res chain seq x y z
N MET A 1 -30.07 -13.64 -18.26
CA MET A 1 -29.01 -14.57 -17.83
C MET A 1 -27.62 -13.97 -18.00
N ASN A 2 -27.29 -13.32 -19.12
CA ASN A 2 -25.96 -12.73 -19.33
C ASN A 2 -25.64 -11.51 -18.44
N SER A 3 -26.63 -10.65 -18.14
CA SER A 3 -26.41 -9.46 -17.30
C SER A 3 -25.94 -9.80 -15.87
N LEU A 4 -26.53 -10.84 -15.26
CA LEU A 4 -26.09 -11.34 -13.95
C LEU A 4 -24.67 -11.90 -14.02
N LEU A 5 -24.33 -12.58 -15.12
CA LEU A 5 -23.00 -13.12 -15.34
C LEU A 5 -21.94 -12.00 -15.42
N TYR A 6 -22.23 -10.91 -16.14
CA TYR A 6 -21.35 -9.72 -16.17
C TYR A 6 -21.20 -9.07 -14.79
N LEU A 7 -22.29 -8.98 -14.01
CA LEU A 7 -22.24 -8.45 -12.65
C LEU A 7 -21.32 -9.29 -11.75
N PHE A 8 -21.44 -10.62 -11.82
CA PHE A 8 -20.57 -11.52 -11.05
C PHE A 8 -19.10 -11.42 -11.47
N VAL A 9 -18.82 -11.28 -12.76
CA VAL A 9 -17.45 -11.07 -13.27
C VAL A 9 -16.86 -9.76 -12.76
N LEU A 10 -17.62 -8.67 -12.79
CA LEU A 10 -17.16 -7.38 -12.26
C LEU A 10 -16.86 -7.45 -10.77
N LEU A 11 -17.78 -8.00 -9.97
CA LEU A 11 -17.59 -8.14 -8.52
C LEU A 11 -16.35 -8.99 -8.18
N ALA A 12 -16.10 -10.06 -8.94
CA ALA A 12 -14.90 -10.89 -8.76
C ALA A 12 -13.60 -10.11 -9.03
N VAL A 13 -13.57 -9.25 -10.05
CA VAL A 13 -12.39 -8.43 -10.39
C VAL A 13 -12.12 -7.34 -9.37
N PHE A 14 -13.15 -6.64 -8.88
CA PHE A 14 -12.95 -5.62 -7.85
C PHE A 14 -12.55 -6.22 -6.49
N SER A 15 -12.97 -7.45 -6.20
CA SER A 15 -12.61 -8.16 -4.96
C SER A 15 -11.12 -8.54 -4.88
N THR A 16 -10.39 -8.52 -6.00
CA THR A 16 -8.95 -8.86 -6.03
C THR A 16 -8.04 -7.65 -5.94
N MET A 17 -8.58 -6.43 -5.90
CA MET A 17 -7.80 -5.21 -5.63
C MET A 17 -7.44 -5.14 -4.15
N THR A 18 -6.33 -5.76 -3.78
CA THR A 18 -5.69 -5.54 -2.48
C THR A 18 -4.87 -4.25 -2.56
N LEU A 19 -5.17 -3.27 -1.72
CA LEU A 19 -4.22 -2.19 -1.39
C LEU A 19 -3.01 -2.87 -0.74
N ALA A 20 -2.00 -3.18 -1.56
CA ALA A 20 -0.76 -3.74 -1.07
C ALA A 20 0.17 -2.57 -0.71
N ASP A 21 0.70 -2.59 0.50
CA ASP A 21 1.69 -1.62 0.93
C ASP A 21 2.96 -1.81 0.11
N VAL A 22 3.59 -0.71 -0.30
CA VAL A 22 4.80 -0.73 -1.14
C VAL A 22 6.00 -0.34 -0.30
N MET A 23 7.10 -1.08 -0.36
CA MET A 23 8.33 -0.68 0.33
C MET A 23 8.90 0.61 -0.28
N SER A 24 9.20 1.60 0.56
CA SER A 24 9.80 2.86 0.10
C SER A 24 11.18 2.63 -0.53
N GLY A 25 11.44 3.29 -1.66
CA GLY A 25 12.74 3.23 -2.35
C GLY A 25 13.76 4.24 -1.84
N ASN A 26 13.31 5.37 -1.28
CA ASN A 26 14.17 6.43 -0.77
C ASN A 26 14.43 6.32 0.72
N PHE A 27 13.60 5.60 1.49
CA PHE A 27 13.83 5.41 2.91
C PHE A 27 15.04 4.50 3.15
N LYS A 28 16.05 5.00 3.87
CA LYS A 28 17.29 4.28 4.14
C LYS A 28 17.49 4.03 5.63
N GLY A 29 17.83 2.78 5.94
CA GLY A 29 18.11 2.34 7.31
C GLY A 29 16.85 1.89 8.07
N PRO A 30 17.01 1.56 9.36
CA PRO A 30 15.92 1.07 10.19
C PRO A 30 14.89 2.18 10.49
N CYS A 31 13.63 1.83 10.31
CA CYS A 31 12.47 2.68 10.54
C CYS A 31 12.09 2.67 12.03
N TYR A 32 12.29 3.80 12.71
CA TYR A 32 11.94 3.98 14.12
C TYR A 32 10.76 4.91 14.36
N SER A 33 10.31 5.61 13.32
CA SER A 33 9.31 6.67 13.43
C SER A 33 8.43 6.67 12.19
N ASP A 34 7.15 6.35 12.39
CA ASP A 34 6.15 6.31 11.33
C ASP A 34 5.98 7.67 10.66
N SER A 35 6.11 8.77 11.40
CA SER A 35 6.02 10.12 10.84
C SER A 35 7.12 10.44 9.83
N ASN A 36 8.35 9.94 10.06
CA ASN A 36 9.44 10.08 9.09
C ASN A 36 9.20 9.22 7.85
N CYS A 37 8.76 7.98 8.03
CA CYS A 37 8.38 7.10 6.93
C CYS A 37 7.24 7.71 6.09
N ALA A 38 6.17 8.19 6.74
CA ALA A 38 5.05 8.85 6.08
C ALA A 38 5.46 10.12 5.33
N GLY A 39 6.44 10.87 5.82
CA GLY A 39 7.02 12.01 5.11
C GLY A 39 7.67 11.60 3.79
N VAL A 40 8.56 10.60 3.84
CA VAL A 40 9.25 10.07 2.66
C VAL A 40 8.26 9.45 1.67
N CYS A 41 7.29 8.67 2.14
CA CYS A 41 6.25 8.09 1.30
C CYS A 41 5.39 9.17 0.62
N LYS A 42 5.11 10.29 1.29
CA LYS A 42 4.40 11.43 0.66
C LYS A 42 5.24 12.10 -0.42
N ASP A 43 6.55 12.25 -0.20
CA ASP A 43 7.47 12.76 -1.21
C ASP A 43 7.58 11.81 -2.42
N GLU A 44 7.38 10.51 -2.21
CA GLU A 44 7.27 9.48 -3.26
C GLU A 44 5.89 9.45 -3.96
N GLY A 45 4.90 10.22 -3.48
CA GLY A 45 3.56 10.30 -4.06
C GLY A 45 2.50 9.38 -3.43
N TYR A 46 2.82 8.74 -2.31
CA TYR A 46 1.89 7.93 -1.52
C TYR A 46 1.12 8.77 -0.50
N LYS A 47 0.00 8.25 0.03
CA LYS A 47 -0.82 9.00 1.00
C LYS A 47 -0.19 9.02 2.40
N SER A 48 0.40 7.89 2.80
CA SER A 48 1.04 7.72 4.11
C SER A 48 2.07 6.59 4.08
N GLY A 49 2.63 6.26 5.23
CA GLY A 49 3.48 5.10 5.41
C GLY A 49 3.69 4.78 6.89
N HIS A 50 4.12 3.55 7.15
CA HIS A 50 4.33 3.01 8.48
C HIS A 50 5.61 2.15 8.54
N CYS A 51 6.21 2.08 9.71
CA CYS A 51 7.36 1.23 9.99
C CYS A 51 6.91 -0.20 10.27
N SER A 52 7.50 -1.18 9.58
CA SER A 52 7.29 -2.58 9.91
C SER A 52 8.13 -2.98 11.11
N PHE A 53 7.47 -3.50 12.15
CA PHE A 53 8.12 -3.94 13.40
C PHE A 53 9.14 -5.08 13.19
N TRP A 54 8.92 -5.92 12.17
CA TRP A 54 9.74 -7.12 11.94
C TRP A 54 10.96 -6.86 11.04
N SER A 55 10.78 -6.13 9.93
CA SER A 55 11.88 -5.86 9.00
C SER A 55 12.60 -4.54 9.28
N GLY A 56 12.01 -3.66 10.10
CA GLY A 56 12.47 -2.28 10.26
C GLY A 56 12.40 -1.49 8.95
N ALA A 57 11.69 -1.97 7.93
CA ALA A 57 11.51 -1.27 6.67
C ALA A 57 10.34 -0.29 6.76
N CYS A 58 10.42 0.78 5.99
CA CYS A 58 9.32 1.72 5.78
C CYS A 58 8.43 1.20 4.64
N TRP A 59 7.13 1.09 4.92
CA TRP A 59 6.10 0.71 3.97
C TRP A 59 5.18 1.89 3.70
N CYS A 60 4.87 2.14 2.44
CA CYS A 60 4.03 3.23 1.99
C CYS A 60 2.62 2.73 1.68
N ASP A 61 1.63 3.43 2.23
CA ASP A 61 0.22 3.15 2.02
C ASP A 61 -0.29 3.96 0.82
N THR A 62 -0.97 3.30 -0.11
CA THR A 62 -1.47 3.89 -1.37
C THR A 62 -2.76 4.69 -1.20
#